data_AF-A0A378TCV8-F1
#
_entry.id   AF-A0A378TCV8-F1
#
_cell.length_a   1.000
_cell.length_b   1.000
_cell.length_c   1.000
_cell.angle_alpha   90.00
_cell.angle_beta   90.00
_cell.angle_gamma   90.00
#
_symmetry.space_group_name_H-M   'P 1'
#
loop_
_entity.id
_entity.type
_entity.pdbx_description
1 polymer ?
#
loop_
_entity_poly.entity_id
_entity_poly.type
_entity_poly.pdbx_seq_one_letter_code
_entity_poly.pdbx_strand_id
1 'polypeptide(L)'
;MTSNTPTAADKRAYTMAAGLAGIGLLHFAAPKPFDGIVPAELPGSSRFYTYASGVAELGTAALLVPTATRRLGALAAVLLYLGVFPANVNMVRLWWSKPWPMRVAALARLPLQIPMIMTALRIRRES
;
A
#
# COMPACT_ATOMS: atom_id res chain seq x y z
N MET A 1 -16.97 -12.20 31.04
CA MET A 1 -16.14 -11.10 30.50
C MET A 1 -15.16 -11.71 29.51
N THR A 2 -15.46 -11.72 28.22
CA THR A 2 -14.45 -12.04 27.20
C THR A 2 -13.49 -10.87 27.16
N SER A 3 -12.21 -11.10 27.43
CA SER A 3 -11.19 -10.07 27.29
C SER A 3 -11.17 -9.58 25.84
N ASN A 4 -11.64 -8.36 25.59
CA ASN A 4 -11.64 -7.70 24.27
C ASN A 4 -10.22 -7.28 23.80
N THR A 5 -9.20 -8.00 24.22
CA THR A 5 -7.82 -7.68 23.88
C THR A 5 -7.55 -8.10 22.44
N PRO A 6 -7.12 -7.17 21.56
CA PRO A 6 -6.80 -7.52 20.18
C PRO A 6 -5.70 -8.59 20.12
N THR A 7 -5.95 -9.65 19.35
CA THR A 7 -4.96 -10.69 19.08
C THR A 7 -3.77 -10.13 18.28
N ALA A 8 -2.68 -10.90 18.16
CA ALA A 8 -1.56 -10.51 17.29
C ALA A 8 -2.00 -10.36 15.81
N ALA A 9 -2.97 -11.15 15.36
CA ALA A 9 -3.55 -11.06 14.02
C ALA A 9 -4.37 -9.77 13.86
N ASP A 10 -5.16 -9.38 14.87
CA ASP A 10 -5.91 -8.12 14.88
C ASP A 10 -4.96 -6.92 14.81
N LYS A 11 -3.89 -6.92 15.63
CA LYS A 11 -2.88 -5.86 15.62
C LYS A 11 -2.25 -5.70 14.22
N ARG A 12 -1.84 -6.81 13.59
CA ARG A 12 -1.30 -6.79 12.22
C ARG A 12 -2.28 -6.19 11.22
N ALA A 13 -3.55 -6.63 11.27
CA ALA A 13 -4.60 -6.12 10.38
C ALA A 13 -4.85 -4.63 10.58
N TYR A 14 -4.94 -4.15 11.82
CA TYR A 14 -5.17 -2.74 12.13
C TYR A 14 -3.97 -1.86 11.77
N THR A 15 -2.73 -2.30 12.03
CA THR A 15 -1.53 -1.56 11.60
C THR A 15 -1.50 -1.43 10.08
N MET A 16 -1.79 -2.50 9.34
CA MET A 16 -1.84 -2.46 7.88
C MET A 16 -2.98 -1.57 7.38
N ALA A 17 -4.18 -1.70 7.96
CA ALA A 17 -5.34 -0.88 7.62
C ALA A 17 -5.06 0.62 7.85
N ALA A 18 -4.46 0.97 8.98
CA ALA A 18 -4.08 2.36 9.28
C ALA A 18 -3.05 2.90 8.28
N GLY A 19 -2.03 2.10 7.93
CA GLY A 19 -1.04 2.48 6.93
C GLY A 19 -1.65 2.70 5.54
N LEU A 20 -2.49 1.75 5.08
CA LEU A 20 -3.20 1.86 3.81
C LEU A 20 -4.18 3.05 3.80
N ALA A 21 -4.90 3.28 4.90
CA ALA A 21 -5.79 4.42 5.02
C ALA A 21 -5.02 5.75 4.94
N GLY A 22 -3.88 5.85 5.64
CA GLY A 22 -3.04 7.04 5.61
C GLY A 22 -2.49 7.36 4.22
N ILE A 23 -1.92 6.36 3.52
CA ILE A 23 -1.43 6.55 2.15
C ILE A 23 -2.58 6.83 1.19
N GLY A 24 -3.70 6.10 1.32
CA GLY A 24 -4.90 6.32 0.51
C GLY A 24 -5.44 7.73 0.62
N LEU A 25 -5.44 8.32 1.83
CA LEU A 25 -5.81 9.73 2.02
C LEU A 25 -4.78 10.68 1.37
N LEU A 26 -3.49 10.38 1.45
CA LEU A 26 -2.44 11.19 0.81
C LEU A 26 -2.55 11.20 -0.72
N HIS A 27 -3.06 10.14 -1.33
CA HIS A 27 -3.39 10.12 -2.76
C HIS A 27 -4.45 11.15 -3.18
N PHE A 28 -5.26 11.67 -2.24
CA PHE A 28 -6.21 12.76 -2.53
C PHE A 28 -5.69 14.10 -2.03
N ALA A 29 -5.08 14.13 -0.84
CA ALA A 29 -4.62 15.36 -0.20
C ALA A 29 -3.36 15.96 -0.85
N ALA A 30 -2.42 15.12 -1.28
CA ALA A 30 -1.13 15.54 -1.82
C ALA A 30 -0.72 14.63 -2.99
N PRO A 31 -1.38 14.73 -4.15
CA PRO A 31 -1.30 13.66 -5.14
C PRO A 31 -0.13 13.81 -6.14
N LYS A 32 0.47 15.01 -6.24
CA LYS A 32 1.58 15.33 -7.15
C LYS A 32 2.81 14.41 -7.02
N PRO A 33 3.28 14.04 -5.80
CA PRO A 33 4.40 13.12 -5.65
C PRO A 33 4.12 11.72 -6.22
N PHE A 34 2.85 11.29 -6.15
CA PHE A 34 2.42 9.98 -6.64
C PHE A 34 2.25 9.98 -8.15
N ASP A 35 1.68 11.03 -8.73
CA ASP A 35 1.60 11.16 -10.20
C ASP A 35 2.98 11.08 -10.84
N GLY A 36 3.97 11.70 -10.20
CA GLY A 36 5.33 11.79 -10.70
C GLY A 36 6.08 10.46 -10.72
N ILE A 37 5.55 9.40 -10.10
CA ILE A 37 6.14 8.05 -10.12
C ILE A 37 5.36 7.08 -11.01
N VAL A 38 4.16 7.44 -11.46
CA VAL A 38 3.38 6.63 -12.41
C VAL A 38 4.18 6.48 -13.71
N PRO A 39 4.41 5.25 -14.21
CA PRO A 39 5.09 5.03 -15.49
C PRO A 39 4.38 5.78 -16.62
N ALA A 40 5.14 6.51 -17.44
CA ALA A 40 4.61 7.27 -18.58
C ALA A 40 4.07 6.36 -19.69
N GLU A 41 4.44 5.08 -19.64
CA GLU A 41 4.03 4.03 -20.56
C GLU A 41 2.58 3.54 -20.32
N LEU A 42 1.96 3.93 -19.20
CA LEU A 42 0.57 3.56 -18.90
C LEU A 42 -0.43 4.45 -19.65
N PRO A 43 -1.51 3.89 -20.23
CA PRO A 43 -2.52 4.67 -20.93
C PRO A 43 -3.35 5.53 -19.97
N GLY A 44 -3.66 6.77 -20.36
CA GLY A 44 -4.47 7.68 -19.55
C GLY A 44 -3.62 8.64 -18.72
N SER A 45 -4.21 9.22 -17.67
CA SER A 45 -3.53 10.24 -16.85
C SER A 45 -2.94 9.66 -15.57
N SER A 46 -1.75 10.11 -15.17
CA SER A 46 -1.15 9.74 -13.88
C SER A 46 -2.08 10.04 -12.70
N ARG A 47 -2.85 11.15 -12.79
CA ARG A 47 -3.87 11.55 -11.82
C ARG A 47 -4.95 10.47 -11.63
N PHE A 48 -5.39 9.84 -12.72
CA PHE A 48 -6.37 8.76 -12.66
C PHE A 48 -5.82 7.57 -11.86
N TYR A 49 -4.59 7.14 -12.15
CA TYR A 49 -3.95 6.04 -11.43
C TYR A 49 -3.72 6.36 -9.94
N THR A 50 -3.32 7.59 -9.62
CA THR A 50 -3.18 8.06 -8.23
C THR A 50 -4.50 7.96 -7.47
N TYR A 51 -5.61 8.43 -8.04
CA TYR A 51 -6.91 8.33 -7.36
C TYR A 51 -7.47 6.91 -7.34
N ALA A 52 -7.30 6.14 -8.41
CA ALA A 52 -7.74 4.74 -8.45
C ALA A 52 -7.02 3.90 -7.38
N SER A 53 -5.69 4.08 -7.23
CA SER A 53 -4.92 3.43 -6.16
C SER A 53 -5.34 3.94 -4.78
N GLY A 54 -5.60 5.23 -4.61
CA GLY A 54 -6.15 5.79 -3.37
C GLY A 54 -7.49 5.17 -2.95
N VAL A 55 -8.43 5.00 -3.90
CA VAL A 55 -9.71 4.29 -3.64
C VAL A 55 -9.44 2.83 -3.26
N ALA A 56 -8.56 2.15 -3.99
CA ALA A 56 -8.22 0.76 -3.72
C ALA A 56 -7.59 0.57 -2.33
N GLU A 57 -6.73 1.49 -1.90
CA GLU A 57 -6.12 1.52 -0.56
C GLU A 57 -7.15 1.72 0.54
N LEU A 58 -8.03 2.72 0.40
CA LEU A 58 -9.09 2.98 1.38
C LEU A 58 -10.08 1.81 1.47
N GLY A 59 -10.46 1.23 0.32
CA GLY A 59 -11.31 0.04 0.27
C GLY A 59 -10.63 -1.16 0.94
N THR A 60 -9.34 -1.38 0.67
CA THR A 60 -8.56 -2.45 1.30
C THR A 60 -8.46 -2.25 2.81
N ALA A 61 -8.19 -1.03 3.27
CA ALA A 61 -8.16 -0.70 4.69
C ALA A 61 -9.51 -0.98 5.37
N ALA A 62 -10.62 -0.57 4.75
CA ALA A 62 -11.96 -0.84 5.26
C ALA A 62 -12.24 -2.34 5.35
N LEU A 63 -11.81 -3.14 4.38
CA LEU A 63 -11.99 -4.60 4.39
C LEU A 63 -11.16 -5.32 5.46
N LEU A 64 -10.00 -4.77 5.85
CA LEU A 64 -9.11 -5.36 6.85
C LEU A 64 -9.63 -5.23 8.30
N VAL A 65 -10.51 -4.25 8.56
CA VAL A 65 -10.98 -3.96 9.92
C VAL A 65 -11.96 -5.04 10.43
N PRO A 66 -13.08 -5.36 9.74
CA PRO A 66 -13.99 -6.42 10.17
C PRO A 66 -13.36 -7.79 9.97
N THR A 67 -13.46 -8.67 10.97
CA THR A 67 -12.96 -10.05 10.90
C THR A 67 -13.59 -10.83 9.74
N ALA A 68 -14.87 -10.59 9.45
CA ALA A 68 -15.62 -11.23 8.37
C ALA A 68 -15.05 -10.97 6.97
N THR A 69 -14.51 -9.77 6.72
CA THR A 69 -13.96 -9.38 5.40
C THR A 69 -12.44 -9.40 5.35
N ARG A 70 -11.77 -9.66 6.47
CA ARG A 70 -10.32 -9.51 6.62
C ARG A 70 -9.52 -10.38 5.66
N ARG A 71 -9.97 -11.61 5.37
CA ARG A 71 -9.33 -12.48 4.36
C ARG A 71 -9.35 -11.86 2.97
N LEU A 72 -10.47 -11.22 2.60
CA LEU A 72 -10.61 -10.52 1.33
C LEU A 72 -9.75 -9.25 1.32
N GLY A 73 -9.77 -8.46 2.39
CA GLY A 73 -8.92 -7.28 2.54
C GLY A 73 -7.43 -7.61 2.46
N ALA A 74 -7.00 -8.72 3.06
CA ALA A 74 -5.62 -9.18 2.98
C ALA A 74 -5.21 -9.60 1.54
N LEU A 75 -6.10 -10.25 0.80
CA LEU A 75 -5.86 -10.55 -0.62
C LEU A 75 -5.80 -9.27 -1.46
N ALA A 76 -6.72 -8.34 -1.24
CA ALA A 76 -6.72 -7.03 -1.90
C ALA A 76 -5.41 -6.27 -1.63
N ALA A 77 -4.89 -6.30 -0.39
CA ALA A 77 -3.61 -5.69 -0.05
C ALA A 77 -2.44 -6.31 -0.83
N VAL A 78 -2.40 -7.64 -0.97
CA VAL A 78 -1.37 -8.32 -1.79
C VAL A 78 -1.45 -7.84 -3.23
N LEU A 79 -2.63 -7.87 -3.84
CA LEU A 79 -2.82 -7.44 -5.24
C LEU A 79 -2.47 -5.97 -5.43
N LEU A 80 -2.84 -5.11 -4.49
CA LEU A 80 -2.51 -3.70 -4.49
C LEU A 80 -0.99 -3.48 -4.43
N TYR A 81 -0.27 -4.15 -3.51
CA TYR A 81 1.18 -4.03 -3.43
C TYR A 81 1.87 -4.50 -4.71
N LEU A 82 1.41 -5.61 -5.31
CA LEU A 82 1.92 -6.04 -6.61
C LEU A 82 1.62 -5.02 -7.72
N GLY A 83 0.42 -4.43 -7.70
CA GLY A 83 -0.01 -3.42 -8.68
C GLY A 83 0.79 -2.11 -8.62
N VAL A 84 1.22 -1.68 -7.43
CA VAL A 84 2.04 -0.45 -7.27
C VAL A 84 3.54 -0.70 -7.39
N PHE A 85 3.99 -1.96 -7.42
CA PHE A 85 5.41 -2.32 -7.55
C PHE A 85 6.08 -1.68 -8.79
N PRO A 86 5.47 -1.67 -10.00
CA PRO A 86 6.03 -0.99 -11.16
C PRO A 86 6.27 0.51 -10.95
N ALA A 87 5.39 1.20 -10.21
CA ALA A 87 5.58 2.62 -9.89
C ALA A 87 6.78 2.85 -8.96
N ASN A 88 7.01 1.94 -8.00
CA ASN A 88 8.21 2.00 -7.14
C ASN A 88 9.50 1.76 -7.93
N VAL A 89 9.49 0.83 -8.89
CA VAL A 89 10.63 0.61 -9.79
C VAL A 89 10.88 1.85 -10.66
N ASN A 90 9.82 2.43 -11.22
CA ASN A 90 9.93 3.65 -12.02
C ASN A 90 10.45 4.84 -11.19
N MET A 91 10.07 4.93 -9.92
CA MET A 91 10.62 5.94 -9.01
C MET A 91 12.14 5.80 -8.85
N VAL A 92 12.70 4.59 -8.75
CA VAL A 92 14.17 4.37 -8.70
C VAL A 92 14.83 4.91 -9.97
N ARG A 93 14.25 4.60 -11.15
CA ARG A 93 14.72 5.13 -12.44
C ARG A 93 14.72 6.66 -12.45
N LEU A 94 13.62 7.29 -12.05
CA LEU A 94 13.45 8.75 -12.06
C LEU A 94 14.31 9.47 -11.02
N TRP A 95 14.57 8.83 -9.87
CA TRP A 95 15.27 9.45 -8.75
C TRP A 95 16.77 9.13 -8.75
N TRP A 96 17.26 8.34 -9.72
CA TRP A 96 18.66 7.96 -9.82
C TRP A 96 19.64 9.13 -9.93
N SER A 97 19.21 10.27 -10.46
CA SER A 97 20.02 11.50 -10.53
C SER A 97 19.80 12.46 -9.36
N LYS A 98 18.78 12.26 -8.52
CA LYS A 98 18.42 13.15 -7.39
C LYS A 98 19.41 13.03 -6.21
N PRO A 99 19.35 13.89 -5.17
CA PRO A 99 20.20 13.76 -4.00
C PRO A 99 20.15 12.37 -3.36
N TRP A 100 21.25 11.96 -2.72
CA TRP A 100 21.41 10.61 -2.17
C TRP A 100 20.27 10.17 -1.22
N PRO A 101 19.66 11.03 -0.37
CA PRO A 101 18.58 10.59 0.52
C PRO A 101 17.33 10.15 -0.26
N MET A 102 17.03 10.83 -1.38
CA MET A 102 15.92 10.45 -2.26
C MET A 102 16.21 9.11 -2.95
N ARG A 103 17.43 8.90 -3.44
CA ARG A 103 17.84 7.60 -4.03
C ARG A 103 17.67 6.46 -3.03
N VAL A 104 18.14 6.64 -1.80
CA VAL A 104 17.99 5.65 -0.73
C VAL A 104 16.53 5.40 -0.42
N ALA A 105 15.71 6.45 -0.30
CA ALA A 105 14.27 6.30 -0.08
C ALA A 105 13.59 5.49 -1.21
N ALA A 106 13.96 5.75 -2.46
CA ALA A 106 13.42 5.01 -3.60
C ALA A 106 13.83 3.53 -3.59
N LEU A 107 15.11 3.27 -3.37
CA LEU A 107 15.64 1.91 -3.26
C LEU A 107 15.03 1.14 -2.09
N ALA A 108 14.81 1.79 -0.94
CA ALA A 108 14.23 1.17 0.24
C ALA A 108 12.78 0.71 0.03
N ARG A 109 12.01 1.36 -0.87
CA ARG A 109 10.63 0.95 -1.15
C ARG A 109 10.53 -0.43 -1.78
N LEU A 110 11.52 -0.86 -2.56
CA LEU A 110 11.51 -2.16 -3.23
C LEU A 110 11.55 -3.35 -2.24
N PRO A 111 12.56 -3.49 -1.37
CA PRO A 111 12.60 -4.58 -0.40
C PRO A 111 11.51 -4.44 0.67
N LEU A 112 11.05 -3.22 0.99
CA LEU A 112 9.98 -3.01 1.98
C LEU A 112 8.64 -3.62 1.56
N GLN A 113 8.40 -3.84 0.26
CA GLN A 113 7.16 -4.51 -0.17
C GLN A 113 7.11 -5.99 0.24
N ILE A 114 8.26 -6.65 0.41
CA ILE A 114 8.32 -8.06 0.82
C ILE A 114 7.66 -8.29 2.19
N PRO A 115 8.08 -7.61 3.29
CA PRO A 115 7.44 -7.79 4.59
C PRO A 115 5.98 -7.33 4.60
N MET A 116 5.60 -6.34 3.78
CA MET A 116 4.20 -5.91 3.66
C MET A 116 3.33 -7.02 3.06
N ILE A 117 3.76 -7.63 1.95
CA ILE A 117 3.06 -8.75 1.31
C ILE A 117 3.03 -9.97 2.24
N MET A 118 4.16 -10.30 2.90
CA MET A 118 4.20 -11.40 3.86
C MET A 118 3.24 -11.18 5.03
N THR A 119 3.14 -9.95 5.53
CA THR A 119 2.18 -9.60 6.60
C THR A 119 0.74 -9.76 6.10
N ALA A 120 0.43 -9.33 4.88
CA ALA A 120 -0.90 -9.51 4.30
C ALA A 120 -1.26 -10.99 4.15
N LEU A 121 -0.35 -11.82 3.62
CA LEU A 121 -0.54 -13.27 3.53
C LEU A 121 -0.70 -13.92 4.91
N ARG A 122 0.01 -13.43 5.92
CA ARG A 122 -0.13 -13.89 7.30
C ARG A 122 -1.49 -13.53 7.88
N ILE A 123 -1.95 -12.29 7.70
CA ILE A 123 -3.30 -11.86 8.10
C ILE A 123 -4.34 -12.77 7.44
N ARG A 124 -4.21 -13.06 6.14
CA ARG A 124 -5.14 -13.96 5.43
C ARG A 124 -5.21 -15.37 6.03
N ARG A 125 -4.09 -15.92 6.50
CA ARG A 125 -4.03 -17.27 7.09
C ARG A 125 -4.55 -17.31 8.53
N GLU A 126 -4.37 -16.22 9.28
CA GLU A 126 -4.72 -16.10 10.70
C GLU A 126 -6.14 -15.54 10.95
N SER A 127 -6.79 -15.04 9.90
CA SER A 127 -8.21 -14.65 9.89
C SER A 127 -9.08 -15.80 9.44
#